data_AF-A0A7V9Z389-F1
#
_entry.id   AF-A0A7V9Z389-F1
#
_cell.length_a   1.000
_cell.length_b   1.000
_cell.length_c   1.000
_cell.angle_alpha   90.00
_cell.angle_beta   90.00
_cell.angle_gamma   90.00
#
_symmetry.space_group_name_H-M   'P 1'
#
loop_
_entity.id
_entity.type
_entity.pdbx_description
1 polymer ?
#
loop_
_entity_poly.entity_id
_entity_poly.type
_entity_poly.pdbx_seq_one_letter_code
_entity_poly.pdbx_strand_id
1 'polypeptide(L)' 'YYDPYFPNIYINGINYKSVELSREQIQQADVVVILTDHSVIDWKLVHEEAKAIIDTRGILHSFGKKGRA' A
#
# COMPACT_ATOMS: atom_id res chain seq x y z
N TYR A 1 -0.80 8.17 3.12
CA TYR A 1 -0.84 6.79 3.66
C TYR A 1 -2.25 6.27 3.51
N TYR A 2 -2.46 4.97 3.53
CA TYR A 2 -3.80 4.39 3.63
C TYR A 2 -3.86 3.52 4.88
N ASP A 3 -4.89 3.74 5.69
CA ASP A 3 -5.33 2.84 6.74
C ASP A 3 -6.87 2.85 6.77
N PRO A 4 -7.52 1.68 6.71
CA PRO A 4 -8.99 1.57 6.68
C PRO A 4 -9.65 1.90 8.02
N TYR A 5 -8.90 1.88 9.13
CA TYR A 5 -9.42 2.10 10.47
C TYR A 5 -9.04 3.48 11.03
N PHE A 6 -7.93 4.06 10.56
CA PHE A 6 -7.42 5.35 11.03
C PHE A 6 -7.43 6.42 9.93
N PRO A 7 -8.50 7.25 9.84
CA PRO A 7 -8.63 8.26 8.79
C PRO A 7 -7.61 9.41 8.90
N ASN A 8 -7.06 9.63 10.10
CA ASN A 8 -6.00 10.61 10.34
C ASN A 8 -5.01 10.04 11.38
N ILE A 9 -3.72 10.34 11.22
CA ILE A 9 -2.68 10.00 12.20
C ILE A 9 -1.77 11.20 12.42
N TYR A 10 -1.34 11.40 13.66
CA TYR A 10 -0.41 12.46 14.02
C TYR A 10 0.95 11.88 14.37
N ILE A 11 1.97 12.21 13.57
CA ILE A 11 3.32 11.69 13.73
C ILE A 11 4.30 12.86 13.61
N ASN A 12 5.17 13.02 14.62
CA ASN A 12 6.24 14.02 14.64
C ASN A 12 5.77 15.45 14.31
N GLY A 13 4.61 15.85 14.85
CA GLY A 13 4.08 17.19 14.60
C GLY A 13 3.23 17.31 13.32
N ILE A 14 3.19 16.28 12.48
CA ILE A 14 2.53 16.30 11.17
C ILE A 14 1.23 15.50 11.26
N ASN A 15 0.13 16.13 10.83
CA ASN A 15 -1.15 15.44 10.65
C ASN A 15 -1.22 14.86 9.25
N TYR A 16 -1.18 13.54 9.15
CA TYR A 16 -1.40 12.83 7.91
C TYR A 16 -2.87 12.46 7.79
N LYS A 17 -3.41 12.60 6.58
CA LYS A 17 -4.75 12.12 6.22
C LYS A 17 -4.65 10.83 5.41
N SER A 18 -5.49 9.86 5.73
CA SER A 18 -5.64 8.64 4.95
C SER A 18 -6.18 9.01 3.57
N VAL A 19 -5.55 8.50 2.52
CA VAL A 19 -6.04 8.65 1.14
C VAL A 19 -6.85 7.42 0.75
N GLU A 20 -7.73 7.52 -0.23
CA GLU A 20 -8.39 6.35 -0.77
C GLU A 20 -7.38 5.38 -1.41
N LEU A 21 -7.56 4.08 -1.21
CA LEU A 21 -6.74 3.05 -1.86
C LEU A 21 -7.26 2.79 -3.28
N SER A 22 -7.01 3.75 -4.18
CA SER A 22 -7.39 3.66 -5.60
C SER A 22 -6.21 3.25 -6.49
N ARG A 23 -6.49 2.74 -7.69
CA ARG A 23 -5.48 2.44 -8.71
C ARG A 23 -4.59 3.66 -8.98
N GLU A 24 -5.21 4.83 -9.13
CA GLU A 24 -4.52 6.08 -9.47
C GLU A 24 -3.55 6.48 -8.35
N GLN A 25 -3.96 6.37 -7.09
CA GLN A 25 -3.10 6.66 -5.94
C GLN A 25 -1.92 5.68 -5.86
N ILE A 26 -2.16 4.40 -6.13
CA ILE A 26 -1.11 3.37 -6.13
C ILE A 26 -0.09 3.64 -7.26
N GLN A 27 -0.55 3.95 -8.47
CA GLN A 27 0.32 4.21 -9.63
C GLN A 27 1.10 5.53 -9.51
N GLN A 28 0.60 6.51 -8.76
CA GLN A 28 1.33 7.76 -8.50
C GLN A 28 2.57 7.53 -7.63
N ALA A 29 2.54 6.53 -6.74
CA ALA A 29 3.68 6.20 -5.90
C ALA A 29 4.80 5.52 -6.72
N ASP A 30 6.05 5.89 -6.44
CA ASP A 30 7.20 5.16 -6.98
C ASP A 30 7.40 3.82 -6.27
N VAL A 31 7.08 3.78 -4.97
CA VAL A 31 7.17 2.60 -4.12
C VAL A 31 5.98 2.56 -3.16
N VAL A 32 5.34 1.40 -3.04
CA VAL A 32 4.38 1.11 -1.98
C VAL A 32 5.07 0.31 -0.88
N VAL A 33 4.92 0.74 0.37
CA VAL A 33 5.47 0.04 1.53
C VAL A 33 4.32 -0.54 2.34
N ILE A 34 4.33 -1.86 2.52
CA ILE A 34 3.33 -2.53 3.35
C ILE A 34 3.83 -2.57 4.79
N LEU A 35 3.20 -1.78 5.65
CA LEU A 35 3.53 -1.68 7.08
C LEU A 35 2.61 -2.53 7.95
N THR A 36 1.34 -2.68 7.54
CA THR A 36 0.32 -3.41 8.29
C THR A 36 -0.46 -4.32 7.35
N ASP A 37 -0.68 -5.56 7.77
CA ASP A 37 -1.51 -6.53 7.05
C ASP A 37 -2.98 -6.40 7.48
N HIS A 38 -3.67 -5.45 6.86
CA HIS A 38 -5.12 -5.32 7.05
C HIS A 38 -5.84 -6.28 6.13
N SER A 39 -6.56 -7.25 6.69
CA SER A 39 -7.27 -8.30 5.92
C SER A 39 -8.36 -7.78 4.97
N VAL A 40 -8.83 -6.55 5.17
CA VAL A 40 -9.79 -5.84 4.31
C VAL A 40 -9.15 -5.33 3.00
N ILE A 41 -7.82 -5.29 2.91
CA ILE A 41 -7.13 -4.77 1.73
C ILE A 41 -7.16 -5.81 0.60
N ASP A 42 -7.54 -5.35 -0.59
CA ASP A 42 -7.31 -6.09 -1.82
C ASP A 42 -5.82 -6.03 -2.20
N TRP A 43 -5.04 -6.96 -1.67
CA TRP A 43 -3.61 -7.05 -1.94
C TRP A 43 -3.29 -7.38 -3.40
N LYS A 44 -4.24 -7.96 -4.15
CA LYS A 44 -4.09 -8.20 -5.57
C LYS A 44 -4.06 -6.89 -6.35
N LEU A 45 -4.96 -5.96 -6.04
CA LEU A 45 -4.92 -4.61 -6.61
C LEU A 45 -3.57 -3.93 -6.35
N VAL A 46 -3.09 -3.98 -5.10
CA VAL A 46 -1.79 -3.37 -4.74
C VAL A 46 -0.64 -4.03 -5.52
N HIS A 47 -0.64 -5.37 -5.59
CA HIS A 47 0.35 -6.13 -6.36
C HIS A 47 0.33 -5.76 -7.84
N GLU A 48 -0.83 -5.64 -8.47
CA GLU A 48 -0.99 -5.40 -9.90
C GLU A 48 -0.72 -3.94 -10.31
N GLU A 49 -0.98 -2.95 -9.45
CA GLU A 49 -0.88 -1.54 -9.81
C GLU A 49 0.41 -0.85 -9.36
N ALA A 50 1.04 -1.30 -8.26
CA ALA A 50 2.21 -0.62 -7.72
C ALA A 50 3.48 -0.83 -8.59
N LYS A 51 4.24 0.22 -8.88
CA LYS A 51 5.49 0.11 -9.66
C LYS A 51 6.54 -0.76 -8.97
N ALA A 52 6.69 -0.59 -7.66
CA ALA A 52 7.54 -1.38 -6.80
C ALA A 52 6.90 -1.52 -5.41
N ILE A 53 7.16 -2.64 -4.74
CA ILE A 53 6.60 -2.92 -3.42
C ILE A 53 7.70 -3.37 -2.47
N ILE A 54 7.72 -2.75 -1.28
CA ILE A 54 8.48 -3.24 -0.12
C ILE A 54 7.48 -3.90 0.82
N ASP A 55 7.49 -5.22 0.84
CA ASP A 55 6.63 -6.02 1.70
C ASP A 55 7.36 -6.39 2.99
N THR A 56 7.04 -5.68 4.09
CA THR A 56 7.62 -5.98 5.42
C THR A 56 6.84 -7.05 6.18
N ARG A 57 5.72 -7.54 5.60
CA ARG A 57 4.76 -8.45 6.24
C ARG A 57 4.74 -9.84 5.61
N GLY A 58 5.32 -10.00 4.42
CA GLY A 58 5.37 -11.27 3.68
C GLY A 58 4.04 -11.65 3.02
N ILE A 59 3.12 -10.71 2.88
CA ILE A 59 1.78 -10.89 2.30
C ILE A 59 1.88 -11.34 0.84
N LEU A 60 2.86 -10.81 0.11
CA LEU A 60 3.00 -11.01 -1.33
C LEU A 60 3.77 -12.28 -1.70
N HIS A 61 4.12 -13.14 -0.73
CA HIS A 61 4.90 -14.35 -1.00
C HIS A 61 4.20 -15.32 -1.96
N SER A 62 2.86 -15.41 -1.90
CA SER A 62 2.04 -16.21 -2.79
C SER A 62 1.77 -15.56 -4.14
N PHE A 63 2.10 -14.27 -4.29
CA PHE A 63 1.92 -13.54 -5.53
C PHE A 63 3.16 -13.78 -6.42
N GLY A 64 2.91 -14.05 -7.70
CA GLY A 64 4.00 -14.22 -8.68
C GLY A 64 4.89 -12.98 -8.77
N LYS A 65 6.12 -13.13 -9.24
CA LYS A 65 7.00 -11.98 -9.49
C LYS A 65 6.34 -11.06 -10.51
N LYS A 66 6.26 -9.77 -10.20
CA LYS A 66 5.83 -8.76 -11.16
C LYS A 66 6.91 -8.66 -12.24
N GLY A 67 6.54 -8.93 -13.49
CA GLY A 67 7.43 -8.78 -14.63
C GLY A 67 7.89 -7.32 -14.73
N ARG A 68 9.18 -7.11 -14.99
CA ARG A 68 9.68 -5.78 -15.34
C ARG A 68 9.22 -5.48 -16.77
N ALA A 69 8.35 -4.49 -16.92
CA ALA A 69 8.10 -3.87 -18.22
C ALA A 69 9.32 -3.04 -18.64
#